data_AF-A0AB36ZAC3-F1
#
_entry.id   AF-A0AB36ZAC3-F1
#
_cell.length_a   1.000
_cell.length_b   1.000
_cell.length_c   1.000
_cell.angle_alpha   90.00
_cell.angle_beta   90.00
_cell.angle_gamma   90.00
#
_symmetry.space_group_name_H-M   'P 1'
#
loop_
_entity.id
_entity.type
_entity.pdbx_description
1 polymer ?
#
loop_
_entity_poly.entity_id
_entity_poly.type
_entity_poly.pdbx_seq_one_letter_code
_entity_poly.pdbx_strand_id
1 'polypeptide(L)' 'MSAGTPADLTGSAAERLRRLDALDAGALTEEWLLRQLRLALGDLAALEPAAEAEQERREDF' A
#
# COMPACT_ATOMS: atom_id res chain seq x y z
N MET A 1 14.68 24.68 -4.35
CA MET A 1 13.81 24.30 -3.21
C MET A 1 14.03 22.82 -3.00
N SER A 2 14.58 22.38 -1.87
CA SER A 2 14.64 20.95 -1.55
C SER A 2 13.20 20.50 -1.33
N ALA A 3 12.64 19.76 -2.28
CA ALA A 3 11.34 19.13 -2.10
C ALA A 3 11.48 18.20 -0.89
N GLY A 4 10.73 18.47 0.18
CA GLY A 4 10.70 17.58 1.33
C GLY A 4 10.20 16.21 0.88
N THR A 5 10.79 15.14 1.43
CA THR A 5 10.35 13.77 1.17
C THR A 5 8.82 13.68 1.35
N PRO A 6 8.07 13.13 0.38
CA PRO A 6 6.62 13.02 0.49
C PRO A 6 6.20 12.23 1.74
N ALA A 7 5.01 12.53 2.26
CA ALA A 7 4.42 11.77 3.36
C ALA A 7 4.07 10.33 2.92
N ASP A 8 3.86 9.43 3.88
CA ASP A 8 3.41 8.08 3.61
C ASP A 8 1.98 8.05 3.07
N LEU A 9 1.73 7.10 2.17
CA LEU A 9 0.42 6.86 1.59
C LEU A 9 -0.43 6.06 2.58
N THR A 10 -1.28 6.77 3.31
CA THR A 10 -2.22 6.22 4.29
C THR A 10 -3.67 6.26 3.81
N GLY A 11 -4.55 5.53 4.51
CA GLY A 11 -5.98 5.47 4.21
C GLY A 11 -6.38 4.21 3.43
N SER A 12 -7.57 4.23 2.85
CA SER A 12 -8.07 3.14 2.00
C SER A 12 -7.18 2.94 0.77
N ALA A 13 -7.23 1.74 0.18
CA ALA A 13 -6.48 1.44 -1.06
C ALA A 13 -6.78 2.46 -2.19
N ALA A 14 -8.05 2.87 -2.32
CA ALA A 14 -8.46 3.87 -3.30
C ALA A 14 -7.87 5.26 -3.02
N GLU A 15 -7.79 5.68 -1.76
CA GLU A 15 -7.13 6.95 -1.38
C GLU A 15 -5.64 6.91 -1.64
N ARG A 16 -4.97 5.79 -1.34
CA ARG A 16 -3.54 5.60 -1.58
C ARG A 16 -3.22 5.66 -3.07
N LEU A 17 -4.02 5.03 -3.93
CA LEU A 17 -3.88 5.11 -5.39
C LEU A 17 -4.06 6.55 -5.91
N ARG A 18 -5.14 7.23 -5.52
CA ARG A 18 -5.35 8.64 -5.91
C ARG A 18 -4.20 9.55 -5.50
N ARG A 19 -3.64 9.34 -4.31
CA ARG A 19 -2.48 10.10 -3.83
C ARG A 19 -1.23 9.76 -4.62
N LEU A 20 -1.00 8.48 -4.94
CA LEU A 20 0.12 8.03 -5.77
C LEU A 20 0.06 8.66 -7.17
N ASP A 21 -1.11 8.64 -7.82
CA ASP A 21 -1.31 9.21 -9.15
C ASP A 21 -1.12 10.74 -9.19
N ALA A 22 -1.32 11.41 -8.05
CA ALA A 22 -1.13 12.85 -7.91
C ALA A 22 0.34 13.25 -7.63
N LEU A 23 1.24 12.28 -7.40
CA LEU A 23 2.66 12.57 -7.16
C LEU A 23 3.39 12.80 -8.47
N ASP A 24 4.27 13.80 -8.47
CA ASP A 24 5.23 14.00 -9.55
C ASP A 24 6.40 13.00 -9.40
N ALA A 25 6.59 12.15 -10.40
CA ALA A 25 7.64 11.13 -10.42
C ALA A 25 9.05 11.71 -10.24
N GLY A 26 9.27 12.98 -10.62
CA GLY A 26 10.56 13.66 -10.46
C GLY A 26 10.95 13.95 -9.00
N ALA A 27 10.02 13.81 -8.05
CA ALA A 27 10.23 14.15 -6.63
C ALA A 27 10.34 12.91 -5.72
N LEU A 28 10.25 11.69 -6.26
CA LEU A 28 10.20 10.47 -5.46
C LEU A 28 11.59 9.84 -5.32
N THR A 29 12.03 9.60 -4.08
CA THR A 29 13.28 8.89 -3.81
C THR A 29 13.05 7.37 -3.76
N GLU A 30 14.09 6.60 -4.08
CA GLU A 30 14.07 5.14 -3.96
C GLU A 30 13.70 4.69 -2.53
N GLU A 31 14.25 5.37 -1.52
CA GLU A 31 13.96 5.10 -0.11
C GLU A 31 12.46 5.27 0.22
N TRP A 32 11.83 6.33 -0.31
CA TRP A 32 10.40 6.56 -0.11
C TRP A 32 9.57 5.48 -0.79
N LEU A 33 9.92 5.08 -2.01
CA LEU A 33 9.24 4.01 -2.76
C LEU A 33 9.33 2.67 -2.04
N LEU A 34 10.52 2.31 -1.54
CA LEU A 34 10.73 1.09 -0.74
C LEU A 34 9.88 1.11 0.54
N ARG A 35 9.77 2.27 1.19
CA ARG A 35 8.90 2.43 2.37
C ARG A 35 7.43 2.22 2.03
N GLN A 36 6.93 2.80 0.93
CA GLN A 36 5.54 2.59 0.49
C GLN A 36 5.25 1.13 0.14
N LEU A 37 6.20 0.44 -0.52
CA LEU A 37 6.06 -0.97 -0.87
C LEU A 37 5.98 -1.84 0.38
N ARG A 38 6.83 -1.60 1.38
CA ARG A 38 6.79 -2.34 2.66
C ARG A 38 5.46 -2.16 3.38
N LEU A 39 4.90 -0.95 3.38
CA LEU A 39 3.57 -0.69 3.96
C LEU A 39 2.48 -1.47 3.21
N ALA A 40 2.47 -1.42 1.88
CA ALA A 40 1.50 -2.16 1.06
C ALA A 40 1.57 -3.68 1.28
N LEU A 41 2.76 -4.25 1.34
CA LEU A 41 2.96 -5.68 1.61
C LEU A 41 2.55 -6.06 3.05
N GLY A 42 2.81 -5.19 4.03
CA GLY A 42 2.36 -5.40 5.41
C GLY A 42 0.84 -5.42 5.54
N ASP A 43 0.15 -4.49 4.87
CA ASP A 43 -1.31 -4.48 4.83
C ASP A 43 -1.88 -5.73 4.14
N LEU A 44 -1.24 -6.17 3.05
CA LEU A 44 -1.65 -7.39 2.33
C LEU A 44 -1.48 -8.64 3.21
N ALA A 45 -0.32 -8.81 3.85
CA ALA A 45 -0.05 -9.94 4.74
C ALA A 45 -1.03 -10.01 5.92
N ALA A 46 -1.53 -8.86 6.39
CA ALA A 46 -2.56 -8.83 7.43
C ALA A 46 -3.94 -9.31 6.94
N LEU A 47 -4.21 -9.26 5.63
CA LEU A 47 -5.47 -9.69 5.02
C LEU A 47 -5.45 -11.15 4.57
N GLU A 48 -4.27 -11.72 4.30
CA GLU A 48 -4.10 -13.12 3.86
C GLU A 48 -4.84 -14.14 4.76
N PRO A 49 -4.72 -14.10 6.11
CA PRO A 49 -5.41 -15.07 6.96
C PRO A 49 -6.94 -15.01 6.87
N ALA A 50 -7.49 -13.82 6.64
CA ALA A 50 -8.94 -13.65 6.48
C ALA A 50 -9.43 -14.19 5.13
N ALA A 51 -8.61 -14.04 4.08
CA ALA A 51 -8.89 -14.60 2.77
C ALA A 51 -8.79 -16.13 2.75
N GLU A 52 -7.77 -16.69 3.41
CA GLU A 52 -7.61 -18.14 3.59
C GLU A 52 -8.78 -18.74 4.38
N ALA A 53 -9.15 -18.14 5.51
CA ALA A 53 -10.29 -18.59 6.31
C ALA A 53 -11.65 -18.47 5.60
N GLU A 54 -11.80 -17.50 4.68
CA GLU A 54 -12.97 -17.42 3.81
C GLU A 54 -12.98 -18.56 2.79
N GLN A 55 -11.82 -18.87 2.22
CA GLN A 55 -11.69 -19.93 1.24
C GLN A 55 -11.97 -21.30 1.85
N GLU A 56 -11.39 -21.63 3.00
CA GLU A 56 -11.68 -22.88 3.72
C GLU A 56 -13.18 -23.05 3.99
N ARG A 57 -13.85 -21.96 4.43
CA ARG A 57 -15.29 -21.99 4.68
C ARG A 57 -16.10 -22.24 3.42
N ARG A 58 -15.64 -21.84 2.24
CA ARG A 58 -16.35 -22.09 0.97
C ARG A 58 -16.12 -23.50 0.45
N GLU A 59 -15.03 -24.14 0.84
CA GLU A 59 -14.69 -25.51 0.45
C GLU A 59 -15.43 -26.56 1.30
N ASP A 60 -15.85 -26.20 2.52
CA ASP A 60 -16.60 -27.06 3.45
C ASP A 60 -18.14 -27.10 3.24
N PHE A 61 -18.68 -26.29 2.32
CA PHE A 61 -20.12 -26.23 1.96
C PHE A 61 -20.40 -26.73 0.54
#